data_AF-A0AAE9WQL0-F1
#
_entry.id   AF-A0AAE9WQL0-F1
#
_cell.length_a   1.000
_cell.length_b   1.000
_cell.length_c   1.000
_cell.angle_alpha   90.00
_cell.angle_beta   90.00
_cell.angle_gamma   90.00
#
_symmetry.space_group_name_H-M   'P 1'
#
loop_
_entity.id
_entity.type
_entity.pdbx_description
1 polymer ?
#
loop_
_entity_poly.entity_id
_entity_poly.type
_entity_poly.pdbx_seq_one_letter_code
_entity_poly.pdbx_strand_id
1 'polypeptide(L)'
;MLIQKYDEKPKFDIGISPLYLISYPIYNIQCRSILYKYLNVSNDHIKYSQPIHVNNLNIKTYIIYIINSLQQIYNNEGVTGLYSGLVPMLAHLISKKSIYYFLENIHFYIFRKIRNNKKKDTIDKKNIAIRESRFLNEKENSNNFIGDKINFNIVKHMIFVKDENYFVKKKKKKDNFYLSFYHTFYEYLSCIISYPLLNISTKLIIFEDHTKSLLQNLKNIIHFTYVYDGMYGFFRGINNYLIIQSVDKFLNCFLYKTFSNNCSYDKVLTIKVVLSS
;
A
#
# COMPACT_ATOMS: atom_id res chain seq x y z
N MET A 1 9.80 -9.67 -6.38
CA MET A 1 9.40 -9.66 -4.96
C MET A 1 7.89 -9.82 -4.72
N LEU A 2 6.98 -9.21 -5.50
CA LEU A 2 5.52 -9.38 -5.32
C LEU A 2 4.98 -10.81 -5.58
N ILE A 3 5.64 -11.59 -6.44
CA ILE A 3 5.16 -12.92 -6.86
C ILE A 3 5.50 -14.02 -5.85
N GLN A 4 6.60 -13.88 -5.09
CA GLN A 4 7.03 -14.90 -4.12
C GLN A 4 6.25 -14.84 -2.80
N LYS A 5 5.55 -13.74 -2.50
CA LYS A 5 4.88 -13.55 -1.20
C LYS A 5 3.55 -14.30 -1.04
N TYR A 6 2.98 -14.87 -2.10
CA TYR A 6 1.59 -15.37 -2.08
C TYR A 6 1.39 -16.87 -1.83
N ASP A 7 2.46 -17.67 -1.87
CA ASP A 7 2.39 -19.04 -1.37
C ASP A 7 2.53 -19.09 0.17
N GLU A 8 2.92 -17.97 0.79
CA GLU A 8 3.01 -17.81 2.24
C GLU A 8 1.77 -17.11 2.80
N LYS A 9 1.46 -17.37 4.09
CA LYS A 9 0.42 -16.62 4.79
C LYS A 9 0.83 -15.14 4.83
N PRO A 10 -0.10 -14.20 4.57
CA PRO A 10 0.16 -12.78 4.76
C PRO A 10 0.69 -12.53 6.18
N LYS A 11 1.69 -11.66 6.29
CA LYS A 11 2.32 -11.26 7.56
C LYS A 11 1.97 -9.80 7.83
N PHE A 12 1.57 -9.51 9.06
CA PHE A 12 1.24 -8.16 9.48
C PHE A 12 2.53 -7.41 9.83
N ASP A 13 2.97 -6.53 8.92
CA ASP A 13 4.10 -5.65 9.14
C ASP A 13 3.59 -4.22 9.33
N ILE A 14 3.76 -3.68 10.54
CA ILE A 14 3.32 -2.32 10.90
C ILE A 14 4.10 -1.28 10.08
N GLY A 15 5.34 -1.59 9.66
CA GLY A 15 6.12 -0.79 8.72
C GLY A 15 6.46 0.63 9.18
N ILE A 16 6.21 0.96 10.45
CA ILE A 16 6.55 2.26 11.05
C ILE A 16 8.02 2.19 11.44
N SER A 17 8.86 2.93 10.72
CA SER A 17 10.26 3.09 11.11
C SER A 17 10.34 3.94 12.38
N PRO A 18 11.16 3.57 13.38
CA PRO A 18 11.45 4.44 14.52
C PRO A 18 11.94 5.85 14.11
N LEU A 19 12.56 5.95 12.93
CA LEU A 19 13.00 7.22 12.34
C LEU A 19 11.84 8.18 12.03
N TYR A 20 10.60 7.68 11.93
CA TYR A 20 9.43 8.52 11.70
C TYR A 20 9.16 9.48 12.88
N LEU A 21 9.43 9.04 14.11
CA LEU A 21 9.29 9.91 15.28
C LEU A 21 10.34 11.03 15.24
N ILE A 22 11.57 10.71 14.84
CA ILE A 22 12.66 11.69 14.75
C ILE A 22 12.41 12.72 13.64
N SER A 23 11.80 12.30 12.52
CA SER A 23 11.50 13.21 11.41
C SER A 23 10.17 13.97 11.55
N TYR A 24 9.33 13.61 12.52
CA TYR A 24 8.00 14.20 12.69
C TYR A 24 8.00 15.72 12.89
N PRO A 25 8.90 16.33 13.70
CA PRO A 25 8.93 17.79 13.86
C PRO A 25 9.16 18.53 12.54
N ILE A 26 9.93 17.95 11.62
CA ILE A 26 10.17 18.51 10.28
C ILE A 26 8.89 18.43 9.44
N TYR A 27 8.18 17.30 9.51
CA TYR A 27 6.87 17.15 8.86
C TYR A 27 5.85 18.16 9.39
N ASN A 28 5.83 18.38 10.71
CA ASN A 28 4.97 19.37 11.35
C ASN A 28 5.25 20.79 10.82
N ILE A 29 6.52 21.19 10.75
CA ILE A 29 6.93 22.48 10.15
C ILE A 29 6.47 22.58 8.69
N GLN A 30 6.63 21.53 7.90
CA GLN A 30 6.17 21.50 6.51
C GLN A 30 4.65 21.72 6.43
N CYS A 31 3.85 21.01 7.23
CA CYS A 31 2.40 21.17 7.27
C CYS A 31 1.98 22.59 7.66
N ARG A 32 2.58 23.15 8.72
CA ARG A 32 2.33 24.52 9.17
C ARG A 32 2.72 25.54 8.09
N SER A 33 3.86 25.35 7.43
CA SER A 33 4.33 26.24 6.37
C SER A 33 3.39 26.26 5.16
N ILE A 34 2.82 25.11 4.78
CA ILE A 34 1.86 25.01 3.67
C ILE A 34 0.54 25.68 4.04
N LEU A 35 0.04 25.47 5.27
CA LEU A 35 -1.25 26.03 5.70
C LEU A 35 -1.18 27.48 6.18
N TYR A 36 0.00 28.00 6.52
CA TYR A 36 0.20 29.37 6.98
C TYR A 36 -0.42 30.42 6.03
N LYS A 37 -0.29 30.21 4.70
CA LYS A 37 -0.87 31.10 3.68
C LYS A 37 -2.39 31.24 3.79
N TYR A 38 -3.07 30.23 4.33
CA TYR A 38 -4.52 30.18 4.46
C TYR A 38 -5.03 30.62 5.84
N LEU A 39 -4.15 30.73 6.85
CA LEU A 39 -4.51 31.12 8.22
C LEU A 39 -4.57 32.64 8.42
N ASN A 40 -3.79 33.41 7.66
CA ASN A 40 -3.74 34.87 7.76
C ASN A 40 -5.01 35.62 7.31
N VAL A 41 -6.03 34.90 6.83
CA VAL A 41 -7.30 35.49 6.41
C VAL A 41 -8.34 35.46 7.55
N SER A 42 -8.10 34.73 8.64
CA SER A 42 -9.18 34.34 9.56
C SER A 42 -9.10 34.84 11.00
N ASN A 43 -8.00 35.43 11.50
CA ASN A 43 -7.97 35.93 12.89
C ASN A 43 -6.91 37.03 13.13
N ASP A 44 -7.36 38.25 13.44
CA ASP A 44 -6.51 39.38 13.89
C ASP A 44 -5.92 39.18 15.30
N HIS A 45 -6.41 38.20 16.06
CA HIS A 45 -6.05 37.98 17.47
C HIS A 45 -4.99 36.89 17.71
N ILE A 46 -4.68 36.06 16.70
CA ILE A 46 -3.65 35.02 16.81
C ILE A 46 -2.49 35.41 15.89
N LYS A 47 -1.46 36.05 16.45
CA LYS A 47 -0.20 36.33 15.74
C LYS A 47 0.52 35.03 15.50
N TYR A 48 0.18 34.33 14.42
CA TYR A 48 1.05 33.29 13.88
C TYR A 48 2.35 33.95 13.47
N SER A 49 3.45 33.47 14.03
CA SER A 49 4.77 33.95 13.68
C SER A 49 5.01 33.79 12.20
N GLN A 50 5.33 34.90 11.53
CA GLN A 50 5.61 34.87 10.10
C GLN A 50 6.75 33.89 9.81
N PRO A 51 6.56 32.86 8.97
CA PRO A 51 7.67 32.15 8.39
C PRO A 51 8.46 33.19 7.58
N ILE A 52 9.74 33.28 7.87
CA ILE A 52 10.70 34.20 7.24
C ILE A 52 10.46 34.15 5.72
N HIS A 53 10.24 35.32 5.11
CA HIS A 53 9.98 35.42 3.67
C HIS A 53 11.23 34.98 2.90
N VAL A 54 11.30 33.70 2.54
CA VAL A 54 12.46 33.12 1.83
C VAL A 54 12.37 33.50 0.35
N ASN A 55 12.80 34.73 0.01
CA ASN A 55 12.92 35.16 -1.39
C ASN A 55 14.14 34.54 -2.11
N ASN A 56 15.04 33.88 -1.38
CA ASN A 56 16.25 33.26 -1.94
C ASN A 56 16.32 31.75 -1.64
N LEU A 57 16.24 30.94 -2.70
CA LEU A 57 16.32 29.47 -2.72
C LEU A 57 17.73 28.93 -2.44
N ASN A 58 18.37 29.36 -1.34
CA ASN A 58 19.67 28.82 -0.94
C ASN A 58 19.49 27.76 0.16
N ILE A 59 20.19 26.63 0.05
CA ILE A 59 20.11 25.50 1.01
C ILE A 59 20.41 25.98 2.43
N LYS A 60 21.38 26.90 2.57
CA LYS A 60 21.73 27.52 3.85
C LYS A 60 20.53 28.26 4.47
N THR A 61 19.76 28.98 3.67
CA THR A 61 18.57 29.72 4.12
C THR A 61 17.46 28.75 4.56
N TYR A 62 17.31 27.61 3.88
CA TYR A 62 16.33 26.58 4.25
C TYR A 62 16.67 25.91 5.59
N ILE A 63 17.96 25.62 5.84
CA ILE A 63 18.40 25.05 7.12
C ILE A 63 18.16 26.04 8.26
N ILE A 64 18.52 27.31 8.07
CA ILE A 64 18.26 28.38 9.05
C ILE A 64 16.76 28.50 9.33
N TYR A 65 15.93 28.41 8.28
CA TYR A 65 14.48 28.43 8.41
C TYR A 65 13.96 27.29 9.29
N ILE A 66 14.37 26.04 9.03
CA ILE A 66 13.93 24.88 9.84
C ILE A 66 14.31 25.07 11.31
N ILE A 67 15.55 25.48 11.60
CA ILE A 67 16.03 25.66 12.98
C ILE A 67 15.24 26.76 13.69
N ASN A 68 15.03 27.90 13.02
CA ASN A 68 14.25 29.01 13.59
C ASN A 68 12.79 28.60 13.84
N SER A 69 12.16 27.86 12.92
CA SER A 69 10.80 27.35 13.09
C SER A 69 10.72 26.33 14.24
N LEU A 70 11.70 25.44 14.40
CA LEU A 70 11.76 24.51 15.54
C LEU A 70 11.84 25.27 16.87
N GLN A 71 12.76 26.23 16.97
CA GLN A 71 12.95 27.03 18.18
C GLN A 71 11.70 27.85 18.52
N GLN A 72 11.04 28.39 17.50
CA GLN A 72 9.81 29.15 17.66
C GLN A 72 8.65 28.30 18.18
N ILE A 73 8.42 27.13 17.60
CA ILE A 73 7.38 26.21 18.08
C ILE A 73 7.69 25.76 19.51
N TYR A 74 8.94 25.42 19.79
CA TYR A 74 9.37 25.04 21.13
C TYR A 74 9.14 26.15 22.17
N ASN A 75 9.45 27.40 21.84
CA ASN A 75 9.27 28.52 22.76
C ASN A 75 7.80 28.90 22.98
N ASN A 76 6.95 28.78 21.96
CA ASN A 76 5.55 29.19 22.03
C ASN A 76 4.63 28.08 22.59
N GLU A 77 4.92 26.83 22.23
CA GLU A 77 4.01 25.69 22.40
C GLU A 77 4.67 24.51 23.13
N GLY A 78 5.98 24.57 23.37
CA GLY A 78 6.74 23.50 23.99
C GLY A 78 6.95 22.27 23.09
N VAL A 79 7.35 21.17 23.71
CA VAL A 79 7.57 19.88 23.03
C VAL A 79 6.27 19.29 22.47
N THR A 80 5.14 19.56 23.13
CA THR A 80 3.81 19.12 22.69
C THR A 80 3.44 19.74 21.34
N GLY A 81 3.79 21.00 21.11
CA GLY A 81 3.63 21.66 19.79
C GLY A 81 4.42 21.01 18.67
N LEU A 82 5.64 20.53 18.93
CA LEU A 82 6.46 19.85 17.91
C LEU A 82 5.86 18.51 17.46
N TYR A 83 5.15 17.83 18.35
CA TYR A 83 4.50 16.54 18.10
C TYR A 83 2.97 16.64 17.98
N SER A 84 2.46 17.85 17.74
CA SER A 84 1.03 18.10 17.54
C SER A 84 0.47 17.20 16.44
N GLY A 85 -0.68 16.56 16.68
CA GLY A 85 -1.32 15.65 15.72
C GLY A 85 -0.61 14.30 15.47
N LEU A 86 0.46 13.97 16.21
CA LEU A 86 1.20 12.71 16.02
C LEU A 86 0.35 11.48 16.33
N VAL A 87 -0.43 11.53 17.40
CA VAL A 87 -1.30 10.41 17.83
C VAL A 87 -2.29 9.98 16.74
N PRO A 88 -3.15 10.87 16.20
CA PRO A 88 -4.05 10.50 15.11
C PRO A 88 -3.31 10.14 13.81
N MET A 89 -2.12 10.68 13.58
CA MET A 89 -1.28 10.28 12.44
C MET A 89 -0.78 8.84 12.57
N LEU A 90 -0.27 8.44 13.74
CA LEU A 90 0.11 7.05 13.99
C LEU A 90 -1.10 6.13 13.90
N ALA A 91 -2.25 6.53 14.46
CA ALA A 91 -3.49 5.78 14.33
C ALA A 91 -3.90 5.61 12.86
N HIS A 92 -3.75 6.64 12.02
CA HIS A 92 -3.97 6.55 10.58
C HIS A 92 -3.07 5.51 9.92
N LEU A 93 -1.76 5.56 10.19
CA LEU A 93 -0.78 4.64 9.59
C LEU A 93 -1.06 3.18 9.98
N ILE A 94 -1.30 2.93 11.27
CA ILE A 94 -1.61 1.60 11.81
C ILE A 94 -2.93 1.11 11.23
N SER A 95 -3.97 1.95 11.22
CA SER A 95 -5.29 1.61 10.68
C SER A 95 -5.23 1.26 9.20
N LYS A 96 -4.55 2.09 8.38
CA LYS A 96 -4.33 1.84 6.95
C LYS A 96 -3.70 0.47 6.71
N LYS A 97 -2.65 0.11 7.46
CA LYS A 97 -1.97 -1.20 7.34
C LYS A 97 -2.82 -2.36 7.85
N SER A 98 -3.53 -2.17 8.96
CA SER A 98 -4.42 -3.18 9.54
C SER A 98 -5.56 -3.54 8.59
N ILE A 99 -6.23 -2.54 8.03
CA ILE A 99 -7.31 -2.74 7.06
C ILE A 99 -6.79 -3.44 5.80
N TYR A 100 -5.63 -3.01 5.30
CA TYR A 100 -5.01 -3.66 4.15
C TYR A 100 -4.73 -5.15 4.41
N TYR A 101 -4.11 -5.48 5.54
CA TYR A 101 -3.82 -6.85 5.95
C TYR A 101 -5.08 -7.70 6.11
N PHE A 102 -6.13 -7.13 6.71
CA PHE A 102 -7.42 -7.80 6.85
C PHE A 102 -8.06 -8.14 5.51
N LEU A 103 -8.04 -7.21 4.55
CA LEU A 103 -8.55 -7.44 3.20
C LEU A 103 -7.73 -8.50 2.45
N GLU A 104 -6.41 -8.49 2.61
CA GLU A 104 -5.53 -9.51 2.04
C GLU A 104 -5.79 -10.90 2.63
N ASN A 105 -6.02 -11.00 3.95
CA ASN A 105 -6.39 -12.25 4.62
C ASN A 105 -7.70 -12.83 4.08
N ILE A 106 -8.73 -11.98 3.93
CA ILE A 106 -10.02 -12.37 3.38
C ILE A 106 -9.84 -12.89 1.95
N HIS A 107 -9.08 -12.16 1.12
CA HIS A 107 -8.78 -12.58 -0.25
C HIS A 107 -8.10 -13.94 -0.29
N PHE A 108 -7.05 -14.12 0.53
CA PHE A 108 -6.31 -15.37 0.60
C PHE A 108 -7.22 -16.54 1.00
N TYR A 109 -8.09 -16.35 1.99
CA TYR A 109 -9.03 -17.37 2.44
C TYR A 109 -10.03 -17.75 1.33
N ILE A 110 -10.65 -16.76 0.69
CA ILE A 110 -11.61 -16.97 -0.42
C ILE A 110 -10.91 -17.68 -1.58
N PHE A 111 -9.73 -17.19 -1.98
CA PHE A 111 -8.97 -17.75 -3.10
C PHE A 111 -8.55 -19.19 -2.82
N ARG A 112 -8.09 -19.50 -1.60
CA ARG A 112 -7.75 -20.86 -1.18
C ARG A 112 -8.96 -21.79 -1.24
N LYS A 113 -10.13 -21.34 -0.78
CA LYS A 113 -11.38 -22.12 -0.84
C LYS A 113 -11.78 -22.43 -2.30
N ILE A 114 -11.76 -21.43 -3.17
CA ILE A 114 -12.08 -21.59 -4.60
C ILE A 114 -11.07 -22.53 -5.28
N ARG A 115 -9.77 -22.39 -5.00
CA ARG A 115 -8.71 -23.25 -5.57
C ARG A 115 -8.89 -24.70 -5.15
N ASN A 116 -9.26 -24.95 -3.90
CA ASN A 116 -9.50 -26.32 -3.41
C ASN A 116 -10.73 -26.96 -4.08
N ASN A 117 -11.81 -26.20 -4.28
CA ASN A 117 -12.99 -26.71 -4.99
C ASN A 117 -12.65 -27.04 -6.45
N LYS A 118 -11.98 -26.13 -7.18
CA LYS A 118 -11.55 -26.38 -8.57
C LYS A 118 -10.62 -27.59 -8.68
N LYS A 119 -9.73 -27.80 -7.71
CA LYS A 119 -8.85 -28.98 -7.69
C LYS A 119 -9.66 -30.28 -7.60
N LYS A 120 -10.70 -30.34 -6.75
CA LYS A 120 -11.60 -31.51 -6.67
C LYS A 120 -12.29 -31.77 -8.01
N ASP A 121 -12.90 -30.75 -8.61
CA ASP A 121 -13.60 -30.88 -9.89
C ASP A 121 -12.66 -31.36 -11.03
N THR A 122 -11.41 -30.90 -11.05
CA THR A 122 -10.42 -31.34 -12.05
C THR A 122 -9.97 -32.78 -11.84
N ILE A 123 -9.85 -33.23 -10.59
CA ILE A 123 -9.51 -34.63 -10.27
C ILE A 123 -10.65 -35.53 -10.71
N ASP A 124 -11.90 -35.14 -10.43
CA ASP A 124 -13.09 -35.91 -10.81
C ASP A 124 -13.21 -36.03 -12.34
N LYS A 125 -13.04 -34.92 -13.08
CA LYS A 125 -13.03 -34.95 -14.56
C LYS A 125 -11.90 -35.79 -15.13
N LYS A 126 -10.70 -35.74 -14.55
CA LYS A 126 -9.56 -36.55 -15.00
C LYS A 126 -9.82 -38.04 -14.78
N ASN A 127 -10.42 -38.41 -13.65
CA ASN A 127 -10.77 -39.80 -13.36
C ASN A 127 -11.84 -40.34 -14.33
N ILE A 128 -12.80 -39.51 -14.74
CA ILE A 128 -13.82 -39.84 -15.75
C ILE A 128 -13.17 -40.07 -17.12
N ALA A 129 -12.32 -39.15 -17.58
CA ALA A 129 -11.63 -39.28 -18.86
C ALA A 129 -10.69 -40.51 -18.92
N ILE A 130 -10.01 -40.83 -17.82
CA ILE A 130 -9.17 -42.05 -17.74
C ILE A 130 -10.05 -43.30 -17.87
N ARG A 131 -11.24 -43.34 -17.27
CA ARG A 131 -12.18 -44.47 -17.45
C ARG A 131 -12.60 -44.60 -18.91
N GLU A 132 -13.04 -43.52 -19.55
CA GLU A 132 -13.47 -43.53 -20.95
C GLU A 132 -12.35 -43.98 -21.91
N SER A 133 -11.12 -43.50 -21.69
CA SER A 133 -9.98 -43.90 -22.54
C SER A 133 -9.59 -45.38 -22.40
N ARG A 134 -9.74 -45.98 -21.21
CA ARG A 134 -9.54 -47.43 -21.02
C ARG A 134 -10.58 -48.24 -21.78
N PHE A 135 -11.85 -47.82 -21.76
CA PHE A 135 -12.91 -48.49 -22.52
C PHE A 135 -12.71 -48.42 -24.05
N LEU A 136 -12.13 -47.33 -24.57
CA LEU A 136 -11.84 -47.19 -25.99
C LEU A 136 -10.60 -47.99 -26.43
N ASN A 137 -9.56 -48.05 -25.59
CA ASN A 137 -8.37 -48.87 -25.87
C ASN A 137 -8.66 -50.37 -25.90
N GLU A 138 -9.62 -50.86 -25.10
CA GLU A 138 -10.07 -52.25 -25.17
C GLU A 138 -10.75 -52.58 -26.51
N LYS A 139 -11.38 -51.59 -27.18
CA LYS A 139 -12.01 -51.77 -28.50
C LYS A 139 -11.02 -51.68 -29.67
N GLU A 140 -9.96 -50.87 -29.55
CA GLU A 140 -8.99 -50.61 -30.63
C GLU A 140 -7.81 -51.59 -30.70
N ASN A 141 -7.60 -52.43 -29.68
CA ASN A 141 -6.53 -53.43 -29.65
C ASN A 141 -6.71 -54.59 -30.66
N SER A 142 -7.70 -54.53 -31.55
CA SER A 142 -7.94 -55.52 -32.59
C SER A 142 -7.10 -55.34 -33.86
N ASN A 143 -6.47 -54.18 -34.09
CA ASN A 143 -5.76 -53.90 -35.35
C ASN A 143 -4.29 -53.44 -35.18
N ASN A 144 -3.39 -54.20 -35.80
CA ASN A 144 -1.93 -54.21 -35.69
C ASN A 144 -1.18 -53.04 -36.38
N PHE A 145 -0.16 -52.48 -35.72
CA PHE A 145 1.26 -52.30 -36.16
C PHE A 145 2.00 -51.45 -35.11
N ILE A 146 3.09 -51.98 -34.54
CA ILE A 146 3.67 -51.50 -33.27
C ILE A 146 4.57 -50.26 -33.44
N GLY A 147 5.28 -50.12 -34.56
CA GLY A 147 6.29 -49.07 -34.77
C GLY A 147 5.72 -47.65 -34.94
N ASP A 148 4.69 -47.48 -35.76
CA ASP A 148 4.11 -46.15 -36.05
C ASP A 148 3.29 -45.59 -34.88
N LYS A 149 2.67 -46.48 -34.09
CA LYS A 149 1.88 -46.12 -32.91
C LYS A 149 2.76 -45.49 -31.82
N ILE A 150 3.99 -46.00 -31.66
CA ILE A 150 4.96 -45.46 -30.70
C ILE A 150 5.42 -44.07 -31.15
N ASN A 151 5.77 -43.93 -32.43
CA ASN A 151 6.27 -42.66 -32.97
C ASN A 151 5.20 -41.55 -32.94
N PHE A 152 3.95 -41.90 -33.29
CA PHE A 152 2.81 -41.00 -33.18
C PHE A 152 2.53 -40.58 -31.73
N ASN A 153 2.62 -41.50 -30.77
CA ASN A 153 2.44 -41.18 -29.35
C ASN A 153 3.53 -40.24 -28.81
N ILE A 154 4.78 -40.40 -29.25
CA ILE A 154 5.89 -39.52 -28.85
C ILE A 154 5.68 -38.10 -29.37
N VAL A 155 5.31 -37.94 -30.64
CA VAL A 155 5.04 -36.63 -31.25
C VAL A 155 3.85 -35.95 -30.57
N LYS A 156 2.78 -36.71 -30.30
CA LYS A 156 1.60 -36.22 -29.58
C LYS A 156 1.95 -35.77 -28.16
N HIS A 157 2.79 -36.51 -27.45
CA HIS A 157 3.30 -36.11 -26.14
C HIS A 157 4.15 -34.84 -26.20
N MET A 158 5.03 -34.70 -27.20
CA MET A 158 5.85 -33.49 -27.37
C MET A 158 5.00 -32.24 -27.62
N ILE A 159 4.01 -32.32 -28.50
CA ILE A 159 3.10 -31.21 -28.80
C ILE A 159 2.28 -30.85 -27.56
N PHE A 160 1.75 -31.85 -26.86
CA PHE A 160 1.00 -31.65 -25.62
C PHE A 160 1.84 -30.95 -24.53
N VAL A 161 3.08 -31.38 -24.31
CA VAL A 161 4.00 -30.75 -23.34
C VAL A 161 4.32 -29.31 -23.74
N LYS A 162 4.49 -29.04 -25.04
CA LYS A 162 4.76 -27.69 -25.54
C LYS A 162 3.56 -26.77 -25.32
N ASP A 163 2.35 -27.24 -25.62
CA ASP A 163 1.11 -26.50 -25.40
C ASP A 163 0.87 -26.26 -23.91
N GLU A 164 1.03 -27.27 -23.05
CA GLU A 164 0.93 -27.09 -21.60
C GLU A 164 1.90 -26.02 -21.09
N ASN A 165 3.15 -26.00 -21.58
CA ASN A 165 4.12 -24.98 -21.19
C ASN A 165 3.71 -23.56 -21.64
N TYR A 166 3.17 -23.39 -22.84
CA TYR A 166 2.65 -22.10 -23.31
C TYR A 166 1.41 -21.67 -22.53
N PHE A 167 0.47 -22.58 -22.27
CA PHE A 167 -0.72 -22.32 -21.45
C PHE A 167 -0.34 -21.96 -20.01
N VAL A 168 0.61 -22.68 -19.40
CA VAL A 168 1.13 -22.39 -18.05
C VAL A 168 1.81 -21.02 -18.01
N LYS A 169 2.64 -20.67 -19.00
CA LYS A 169 3.25 -19.32 -19.08
C LYS A 169 2.20 -18.22 -19.24
N LYS A 170 1.20 -18.42 -20.11
CA LYS A 170 0.12 -17.45 -20.36
C LYS A 170 -0.80 -17.31 -19.14
N LYS A 171 -1.06 -18.40 -18.42
CA LYS A 171 -1.83 -18.43 -17.17
C LYS A 171 -1.08 -17.74 -16.04
N LYS A 172 0.22 -18.03 -15.85
CA LYS A 172 1.08 -17.31 -14.89
C LYS A 172 1.12 -15.80 -15.14
N LYS A 173 1.20 -15.36 -16.40
CA LYS A 173 1.12 -13.93 -16.76
C LYS A 173 -0.24 -13.30 -16.41
N LYS A 174 -1.35 -14.00 -16.68
CA LYS A 174 -2.70 -13.52 -16.33
C LYS A 174 -2.89 -13.45 -14.81
N ASP A 175 -2.52 -14.49 -14.08
CA ASP A 175 -2.67 -14.56 -12.62
C ASP A 175 -1.90 -13.42 -11.93
N ASN A 176 -0.68 -13.11 -12.40
CA ASN A 176 0.11 -12.00 -11.88
C ASN A 176 -0.54 -10.61 -12.09
N PHE A 177 -1.26 -10.42 -13.20
CA PHE A 177 -1.94 -9.15 -13.48
C PHE A 177 -3.14 -8.93 -12.57
N TYR A 178 -3.99 -9.96 -12.40
CA TYR A 178 -5.13 -9.89 -11.48
C TYR A 178 -4.69 -9.64 -10.04
N LEU A 179 -3.58 -10.26 -9.62
CA LEU A 179 -3.02 -10.09 -8.28
C LEU A 179 -2.59 -8.63 -8.00
N SER A 180 -1.94 -7.99 -8.97
CA SER A 180 -1.54 -6.58 -8.87
C SER A 180 -2.75 -5.64 -8.76
N PHE A 181 -3.87 -5.99 -9.40
CA PHE A 181 -5.10 -5.21 -9.33
C PHE A 181 -5.72 -5.27 -7.92
N TYR A 182 -5.82 -6.47 -7.34
CA TYR A 182 -6.38 -6.64 -5.98
C TYR A 182 -5.57 -5.91 -4.92
N HIS A 183 -4.24 -5.97 -4.98
CA HIS A 183 -3.39 -5.19 -4.09
C HIS A 183 -3.65 -3.69 -4.18
N THR A 184 -3.76 -3.19 -5.42
CA THR A 184 -4.05 -1.76 -5.65
C THR A 184 -5.40 -1.38 -5.07
N PHE A 185 -6.41 -2.24 -5.25
CA PHE A 185 -7.75 -2.07 -4.71
C PHE A 185 -7.79 -2.08 -3.18
N TYR A 186 -7.13 -3.03 -2.51
CA TYR A 186 -7.11 -3.10 -1.04
C TYR A 186 -6.46 -1.89 -0.42
N GLU A 187 -5.37 -1.42 -1.02
CA GLU A 187 -4.71 -0.23 -0.53
C GLU A 187 -5.55 1.03 -0.78
N TYR A 188 -6.26 1.12 -1.91
CA TYR A 188 -7.21 2.20 -2.16
C TYR A 188 -8.33 2.24 -1.11
N LEU A 189 -8.92 1.09 -0.81
CA LEU A 189 -9.97 0.96 0.21
C LEU A 189 -9.46 1.29 1.61
N SER A 190 -8.25 0.83 1.94
CA SER A 190 -7.59 1.16 3.21
C SER A 190 -7.32 2.66 3.36
N CYS A 191 -6.97 3.34 2.26
CA CYS A 191 -6.75 4.78 2.23
C CYS A 191 -8.04 5.55 2.50
N ILE A 192 -9.16 5.13 1.92
CA ILE A 192 -10.47 5.77 2.13
C ILE A 192 -10.89 5.65 3.59
N ILE A 193 -10.85 4.44 4.15
CA ILE A 193 -11.34 4.18 5.51
C ILE A 193 -10.46 4.88 6.56
N SER A 194 -9.14 4.94 6.34
CA SER A 194 -8.22 5.59 7.27
C SER A 194 -8.14 7.11 7.09
N TYR A 195 -8.71 7.68 6.02
CA TYR A 195 -8.58 9.10 5.67
C TYR A 195 -9.05 10.09 6.76
N PRO A 196 -10.18 9.85 7.47
CA PRO A 196 -10.63 10.77 8.52
C PRO A 196 -9.58 11.03 9.59
N LEU A 197 -8.79 10.01 9.96
CA LEU A 197 -7.71 10.14 10.94
C LEU A 197 -6.58 11.06 10.44
N LEU A 198 -6.26 10.97 9.14
CA LEU A 198 -5.27 11.85 8.51
C LEU A 198 -5.77 13.30 8.45
N ASN A 199 -7.04 13.53 8.18
CA ASN A 199 -7.60 14.88 8.16
C ASN A 199 -7.70 15.47 9.58
N ILE A 200 -8.04 14.66 10.58
CA ILE A 200 -8.03 15.09 11.97
C ILE A 200 -6.60 15.40 12.43
N SER A 201 -5.59 14.63 12.02
CA SER A 201 -4.19 14.89 12.39
C SER A 201 -3.69 16.22 11.83
N THR A 202 -4.00 16.54 10.57
CA THR A 202 -3.61 17.83 9.96
C THR A 202 -4.33 19.02 10.57
N LYS A 203 -5.59 18.88 10.98
CA LYS A 203 -6.32 19.91 11.75
C LYS A 203 -5.73 20.09 13.15
N LEU A 204 -5.37 19.00 13.82
CA LEU A 204 -4.72 19.04 15.15
C LEU A 204 -3.36 19.73 15.09
N ILE A 205 -2.57 19.54 14.03
CA ILE A 205 -1.29 20.25 13.87
C ILE A 205 -1.41 21.78 14.00
N ILE A 206 -2.59 22.32 13.70
CA ILE A 206 -2.82 23.77 13.53
C ILE A 206 -3.67 24.36 14.65
N PHE A 207 -4.75 23.67 15.02
CA PHE A 207 -5.75 24.16 15.98
C PHE A 207 -5.55 23.58 17.38
N GLU A 208 -4.35 23.09 17.71
CA GLU A 208 -4.09 22.54 19.04
C GLU A 208 -3.96 23.65 20.08
N ASP A 209 -4.90 23.66 21.04
CA ASP A 209 -4.84 24.48 22.24
C ASP A 209 -3.92 23.80 23.27
N HIS A 210 -2.70 24.31 23.44
CA HIS A 210 -1.71 23.76 24.39
C HIS A 210 -2.08 23.88 25.87
N THR A 211 -3.17 24.59 26.18
CA THR A 211 -3.72 24.71 27.54
C THR A 211 -4.64 23.53 27.91
N LYS A 212 -5.13 22.77 26.93
CA LYS A 212 -6.07 21.66 27.12
C LYS A 212 -5.39 20.31 26.92
N SER A 213 -6.01 19.25 27.44
CA SER A 213 -5.52 17.89 27.20
C SER A 213 -5.71 17.48 25.73
N LEU A 214 -4.81 16.63 25.24
CA LEU A 214 -4.83 16.12 23.86
C LEU A 214 -6.18 15.48 23.49
N LEU A 215 -6.77 14.71 24.42
CA LEU A 215 -8.07 14.07 24.20
C LEU A 215 -9.19 15.10 24.05
N GLN A 216 -9.14 16.19 24.82
CA GLN A 216 -10.10 17.28 24.70
C GLN A 216 -9.94 18.03 23.37
N ASN A 217 -8.70 18.29 22.94
CA ASN A 217 -8.43 18.90 21.63
C ASN A 217 -8.94 18.03 20.48
N LEU A 218 -8.69 16.72 20.54
CA LEU A 218 -9.18 15.76 19.57
C LEU A 218 -10.71 15.73 19.53
N LYS A 219 -11.37 15.67 20.70
CA LYS A 219 -12.84 15.71 20.80
C LYS A 219 -13.41 17.01 20.24
N ASN A 220 -12.81 18.15 20.57
CA ASN A 220 -13.22 19.46 20.08
C ASN A 220 -13.11 19.52 18.56
N ILE A 221 -12.01 19.07 17.96
CA ILE A 221 -11.80 19.12 16.51
C ILE A 221 -12.77 18.19 15.77
N ILE A 222 -13.05 17.01 16.30
CA ILE A 222 -14.07 16.12 15.74
C ILE A 222 -15.44 16.79 15.81
N HIS A 223 -15.80 17.33 16.97
CA HIS A 223 -17.07 18.01 17.18
C HIS A 223 -17.23 19.21 16.25
N PHE A 224 -16.24 20.11 16.18
CA PHE A 224 -16.28 21.26 15.30
C PHE A 224 -16.32 20.86 13.83
N THR A 225 -15.53 19.85 13.40
CA THR A 225 -15.60 19.37 12.02
C THR A 225 -16.98 18.85 11.66
N TYR A 226 -17.63 18.12 12.57
CA TYR A 226 -18.97 17.60 12.36
C TYR A 226 -20.04 18.70 12.35
N VAL A 227 -19.94 19.69 13.24
CA VAL A 227 -20.94 20.77 13.33
C VAL A 227 -20.89 21.71 12.12
N TYR A 228 -19.70 22.08 11.64
CA TYR A 228 -19.55 23.05 10.55
C TYR A 228 -19.63 22.42 9.16
N ASP A 229 -18.95 21.29 8.94
CA ASP A 229 -18.81 20.67 7.61
C ASP A 229 -19.57 19.34 7.48
N GLY A 230 -20.18 18.85 8.57
CA GLY A 230 -20.83 17.54 8.61
C GLY A 230 -19.85 16.37 8.40
N MET A 231 -20.38 15.26 7.89
CA MET A 231 -19.57 14.08 7.53
C MET A 231 -18.61 14.35 6.38
N TYR A 232 -18.96 15.25 5.46
CA TYR A 232 -18.13 15.62 4.32
C TYR A 232 -16.83 16.31 4.76
N GLY A 233 -16.87 17.06 5.87
CA GLY A 233 -15.71 17.71 6.46
C GLY A 233 -14.53 16.78 6.76
N PHE A 234 -14.82 15.51 7.10
CA PHE A 234 -13.79 14.50 7.35
C PHE A 234 -13.13 13.97 6.07
N PHE A 235 -13.82 14.05 4.92
CA PHE A 235 -13.35 13.55 3.63
C PHE A 235 -12.93 14.65 2.65
N ARG A 236 -12.86 15.90 3.12
CA ARG A 236 -12.45 17.04 2.30
C ARG A 236 -11.00 16.85 1.80
N GLY A 237 -10.84 16.80 0.48
CA GLY A 237 -9.53 16.61 -0.16
C GLY A 237 -9.16 15.15 -0.46
N ILE A 238 -10.07 14.19 -0.20
CA ILE A 238 -9.78 12.76 -0.42
C ILE A 238 -9.43 12.44 -1.88
N ASN A 239 -10.07 13.10 -2.85
CA ASN A 239 -9.80 12.86 -4.26
C ASN A 239 -8.33 13.17 -4.61
N ASN A 240 -7.81 14.32 -4.16
CA ASN A 240 -6.42 14.70 -4.40
C ASN A 240 -5.47 13.72 -3.71
N TYR A 241 -5.78 13.32 -2.48
CA TYR A 241 -4.98 12.33 -1.75
C TYR A 241 -4.94 10.98 -2.47
N LEU A 242 -6.07 10.50 -2.99
CA LEU A 242 -6.14 9.23 -3.73
C LEU A 242 -5.38 9.30 -5.06
N ILE A 243 -5.47 10.43 -5.78
CA ILE A 243 -4.68 10.66 -6.99
C ILE A 243 -3.18 10.60 -6.67
N ILE A 244 -2.72 11.32 -5.64
CA ILE A 244 -1.31 11.28 -5.21
C ILE A 244 -0.88 9.85 -4.88
N GLN A 245 -1.67 9.10 -4.11
CA GLN A 245 -1.35 7.72 -3.75
C GLN A 245 -1.26 6.80 -4.98
N SER A 246 -2.15 7.00 -5.96
CA SER A 246 -2.13 6.22 -7.21
C SER A 246 -0.90 6.52 -8.07
N VAL A 247 -0.55 7.80 -8.22
CA VAL A 247 0.63 8.26 -8.96
C VAL A 247 1.90 7.76 -8.30
N ASP A 248 2.01 7.85 -6.97
CA ASP A 248 3.18 7.38 -6.22
C ASP A 248 3.45 5.89 -6.48
N LYS A 249 2.43 5.03 -6.46
CA LYS A 249 2.61 3.61 -6.80
C LYS A 249 2.99 3.37 -8.24
N PHE A 250 2.34 4.08 -9.16
CA PHE A 250 2.64 3.96 -10.58
C PHE A 250 4.10 4.33 -10.84
N LEU A 251 4.55 5.45 -10.25
CA LEU A 251 5.93 5.92 -10.32
C LEU A 251 6.89 4.92 -9.67
N ASN A 252 6.59 4.42 -8.48
CA ASN A 252 7.43 3.42 -7.80
C ASN A 252 7.56 2.13 -8.63
N CYS A 253 6.48 1.65 -9.24
CA CYS A 253 6.50 0.49 -10.12
C CYS A 253 7.31 0.76 -11.40
N PHE A 254 7.12 1.94 -12.02
CA PHE A 254 7.83 2.36 -13.22
C PHE A 254 9.34 2.50 -12.96
N LEU A 255 9.71 3.17 -11.86
CA LEU A 255 11.09 3.32 -11.43
C LEU A 255 11.70 1.94 -11.12
N TYR A 256 11.01 1.09 -10.37
CA TYR A 256 11.49 -0.26 -10.09
C TYR A 256 11.75 -1.05 -11.38
N LYS A 257 10.82 -1.00 -12.35
CA LYS A 257 10.98 -1.70 -13.63
C LYS A 257 12.15 -1.15 -14.46
N THR A 258 12.30 0.17 -14.49
CA THR A 258 13.36 0.85 -15.23
C THR A 258 14.73 0.58 -14.63
N PHE A 259 14.87 0.73 -13.30
CA PHE A 259 16.12 0.47 -12.60
C PHE A 259 16.44 -1.02 -12.47
N SER A 260 15.44 -1.90 -12.37
CA SER A 260 15.66 -3.35 -12.34
C SER A 260 16.17 -3.93 -13.66
N ASN A 261 15.89 -3.28 -14.78
CA ASN A 261 16.44 -3.67 -16.07
C ASN A 261 17.88 -3.16 -16.27
N ASN A 262 18.24 -2.05 -15.60
CA ASN A 262 19.54 -1.38 -15.75
C ASN A 262 20.55 -1.77 -14.67
N CYS A 263 20.11 -2.24 -13.50
CA CYS A 263 20.96 -2.65 -12.39
C CYS A 263 20.82 -4.17 -12.16
N SER A 264 21.91 -4.91 -12.36
CA SER A 264 22.00 -6.32 -12.00
C SER A 264 21.84 -6.46 -10.48
N TYR A 265 20.71 -7.01 -10.05
CA TYR A 265 20.19 -6.94 -8.68
C TYR A 265 20.81 -7.95 -7.70
N ASP A 266 22.11 -8.27 -7.82
CA ASP A 266 22.80 -9.12 -6.84
C ASP A 266 23.41 -8.34 -5.66
N LYS A 267 23.42 -7.00 -5.69
CA LYS A 267 24.11 -6.19 -4.67
C LYS A 267 23.25 -5.21 -3.85
N VAL A 268 21.98 -5.00 -4.18
CA VAL A 268 21.12 -4.01 -3.47
C VAL A 268 20.19 -4.66 -2.43
N LEU A 269 20.28 -5.98 -2.26
CA LEU A 269 19.52 -6.74 -1.25
C LEU A 269 20.08 -6.65 0.18
N THR A 270 21.22 -6.00 0.40
CA THR A 270 21.88 -5.97 1.71
C THR A 270 21.47 -4.81 2.63
N ILE A 271 20.64 -3.85 2.21
CA ILE A 271 20.19 -2.76 3.12
C ILE A 271 18.77 -3.04 3.70
N LYS A 272 18.11 -4.12 3.28
CA LYS A 272 16.83 -4.57 3.87
C LYS A 272 16.94 -5.83 4.72
N VAL A 273 18.16 -6.35 4.90
CA VAL A 273 18.48 -7.44 5.82
C VAL A 273 19.34 -6.84 6.93
N VAL A 274 19.11 -7.28 8.16
CA VAL A 274 19.66 -6.74 9.41
C VAL A 274 18.87 -5.54 9.96
N LEU A 275 17.63 -5.79 10.37
CA LEU A 275 16.99 -5.23 11.58
C LEU A 275 15.67 -5.99 11.86
N SER A 276 15.70 -7.32 11.70
CA SER A 276 14.79 -8.21 12.42
C SER A 276 15.65 -9.13 13.27
N SER A 277 16.14 -8.59 14.36
CA SER A 277 16.37 -9.34 15.59
C SER A 277 15.08 -9.25 16.41
#